data_AF-A0A6I5ZXK8-F1
#
_entry.id   AF-A0A6I5ZXK8-F1
#
_cell.length_a   1.000
_cell.length_b   1.000
_cell.length_c   1.000
_cell.angle_alpha   90.00
_cell.angle_beta   90.00
_cell.angle_gamma   90.00
#
_symmetry.space_group_name_H-M   'P 1'
#
loop_
_entity.id
_entity.type
_entity.pdbx_description
1 polymer ?
#
loop_
_entity_poly.entity_id
_entity_poly.type
_entity_poly.pdbx_seq_one_letter_code
_entity_poly.pdbx_strand_id
1 'polypeptide(L)'
;MTRRPRTLTVVAGSLVALALGYHALNLWAMRPYQVAASFSAQEVGTAPEAQRRALADGVVTLAEMEAAYEAERACLQDAGYSPGPAGADGPGTGFVVEVDYRDEADPEAADREFQRVHRECGEQHSALVGRAYAWGR
;
A
#
# COMPACT_ATOMS: atom_id res chain seq x y z
N MET A 1 -28.27 -29.16 7.47
CA MET A 1 -27.55 -28.83 8.72
C MET A 1 -26.63 -27.66 8.45
N THR A 2 -26.97 -26.49 8.98
CA THR A 2 -26.25 -25.22 8.87
C THR A 2 -25.00 -25.20 9.75
N ARG A 3 -23.83 -24.88 9.20
CA ARG A 3 -22.62 -24.53 9.98
C ARG A 3 -22.12 -23.14 9.55
N ARG A 4 -22.04 -22.25 10.54
CA ARG A 4 -21.63 -20.84 10.43
C ARG A 4 -20.10 -20.70 10.24
N PRO A 5 -19.62 -19.63 9.59
CA PRO A 5 -18.19 -19.28 9.56
C PRO A 5 -17.70 -18.80 10.95
N ARG A 6 -16.44 -19.11 11.28
CA ARG A 6 -15.76 -18.69 12.50
C ARG A 6 -14.96 -17.40 12.26
N THR A 7 -15.19 -16.40 13.09
CA THR A 7 -14.41 -15.14 13.17
C THR A 7 -13.14 -15.38 13.97
N LEU A 8 -11.99 -14.91 13.47
CA LEU A 8 -10.70 -14.98 14.16
C LEU A 8 -10.32 -13.57 14.61
N THR A 9 -10.50 -13.29 15.90
CA THR A 9 -10.11 -12.03 16.55
C THR A 9 -8.72 -12.20 17.15
N VAL A 10 -7.73 -11.44 16.67
CA VAL A 10 -6.41 -11.37 17.31
C VAL A 10 -6.48 -10.30 18.40
N VAL A 11 -6.47 -10.74 19.66
CA VAL A 11 -6.43 -9.90 20.85
C VAL A 11 -4.96 -9.66 21.22
N ALA A 12 -4.51 -8.41 21.17
CA ALA A 12 -3.24 -8.01 21.79
C ALA A 12 -3.46 -7.82 23.29
N GLY A 13 -2.70 -8.55 24.11
CA GLY A 13 -2.83 -8.64 25.56
C GLY A 13 -2.43 -7.38 26.34
N SER A 14 -2.95 -7.30 27.56
CA SER A 14 -2.98 -6.15 28.46
C SER A 14 -2.01 -6.22 29.66
N LEU A 15 -1.88 -5.07 30.36
CA LEU A 15 -1.44 -4.81 31.76
C LEU A 15 0.07 -4.48 31.94
N VAL A 16 0.54 -3.50 32.73
CA VAL A 16 0.14 -2.98 34.07
C VAL A 16 0.58 -1.49 34.27
N ALA A 17 -0.12 -0.81 35.18
CA ALA A 17 -0.04 0.58 35.65
C ALA A 17 1.23 1.04 36.42
N LEU A 18 1.46 2.37 36.51
CA LEU A 18 1.33 3.18 37.74
C LEU A 18 1.66 4.67 37.49
N ALA A 19 1.07 5.50 38.34
CA ALA A 19 0.93 6.93 38.21
C ALA A 19 2.13 7.74 38.75
N LEU A 20 2.09 9.04 38.46
CA LEU A 20 2.67 10.17 39.18
C LEU A 20 4.15 10.51 38.90
N GLY A 21 4.31 11.36 37.88
CA GLY A 21 5.53 12.12 37.59
C GLY A 21 5.20 13.48 36.96
N TYR A 22 4.33 14.24 37.61
CA TYR A 22 4.39 15.70 37.74
C TYR A 22 5.01 16.51 36.58
N HIS A 23 4.14 17.03 35.71
CA HIS A 23 4.12 18.43 35.23
C HIS A 23 5.36 19.13 34.62
N ALA A 24 6.46 18.45 34.29
CA ALA A 24 7.67 19.13 33.76
C ALA A 24 8.12 18.74 32.34
N LEU A 25 7.52 17.74 31.68
CA LEU A 25 8.02 17.21 30.38
C LEU A 25 7.05 17.37 29.19
N ASN A 26 5.91 18.02 29.38
CA ASN A 26 4.82 18.10 28.38
C ASN A 26 4.98 19.17 27.28
N LEU A 27 6.21 19.61 27.00
CA LEU A 27 6.51 20.49 25.85
C LEU A 27 7.45 19.85 24.81
N TRP A 28 7.92 18.61 25.02
CA TRP A 28 8.83 17.93 24.09
C TRP A 28 8.24 16.70 23.38
N ALA A 29 7.07 16.23 23.81
CA ALA A 29 6.46 15.00 23.29
C ALA A 29 5.40 15.20 22.19
N MET A 30 5.13 16.44 21.78
CA MET A 30 4.30 16.74 20.59
C MET A 30 5.15 17.37 19.48
N ARG A 31 6.29 16.76 19.17
CA ARG A 31 6.74 16.85 17.78
C ARG A 31 5.70 16.06 16.98
N PRO A 32 5.06 16.64 15.94
CA PRO A 32 4.32 15.81 15.03
C PRO A 32 5.29 14.71 14.59
N TYR A 33 4.86 13.46 14.68
CA TYR A 33 5.59 12.35 14.07
C TYR A 33 5.52 12.53 12.55
N GLN A 34 6.14 13.59 12.03
CA GLN A 34 6.59 13.67 10.67
C GLN A 34 7.82 12.78 10.61
N VAL A 35 7.59 11.46 10.54
CA VAL A 35 8.59 10.61 9.92
C VAL A 35 8.53 11.00 8.46
N ALA A 36 9.34 12.00 8.08
CA ALA A 36 9.52 12.34 6.68
C ALA A 36 9.75 11.03 5.94
N ALA A 37 9.05 10.82 4.82
CA ALA A 37 9.34 9.70 3.96
C ALA A 37 10.74 9.87 3.39
N SER A 38 11.73 9.46 4.16
CA SER A 38 13.13 9.53 3.78
C SER A 38 13.37 8.34 2.88
N PHE A 39 12.91 8.43 1.63
CA PHE A 39 13.48 7.61 0.58
C PHE A 39 14.95 7.98 0.48
N SER A 40 15.81 6.97 0.46
CA SER A 40 17.20 7.22 0.15
C SER A 40 17.30 7.83 -1.25
N ALA A 41 18.29 8.72 -1.47
CA ALA A 41 18.58 9.23 -2.82
C ALA A 41 18.85 8.09 -3.81
N GLN A 42 19.29 6.92 -3.30
CA GLN A 42 19.43 5.70 -4.07
C GLN A 42 18.08 5.11 -4.49
N GLU A 43 17.12 4.94 -3.56
CA GLU A 43 15.77 4.43 -3.88
C GLU A 43 15.05 5.31 -4.91
N VAL A 44 15.14 6.64 -4.77
CA VAL A 44 14.57 7.56 -5.77
C VAL A 44 15.40 7.49 -7.06
N GLY A 45 16.73 7.48 -7.00
CA GLY A 45 17.59 7.46 -8.18
C GLY A 45 17.39 6.25 -9.08
N THR A 46 17.09 5.08 -8.49
CA THR A 46 16.84 3.82 -9.19
C THR A 46 15.37 3.55 -9.50
N ALA A 47 14.45 4.41 -9.06
CA ALA A 47 13.03 4.23 -9.32
C ALA A 47 12.69 4.40 -10.81
N PRO A 48 11.63 3.75 -11.29
CA PRO A 48 11.06 4.01 -12.61
C PRO A 48 10.76 5.50 -12.81
N GLU A 49 10.91 5.99 -14.04
CA GLU A 49 10.88 7.42 -14.33
C GLU A 49 9.61 8.12 -13.85
N ALA A 50 8.45 7.48 -14.00
CA ALA A 50 7.18 8.02 -13.53
C ALA A 50 7.17 8.27 -12.01
N GLN A 51 7.68 7.33 -11.22
CA GLN A 51 7.76 7.45 -9.76
C GLN A 51 8.80 8.48 -9.33
N ARG A 52 9.92 8.61 -10.06
CA ARG A 52 10.92 9.66 -9.78
C ARG A 52 10.35 11.06 -9.94
N ARG A 53 9.54 11.28 -10.97
CA ARG A 53 8.91 12.59 -11.21
C ARG A 53 7.94 12.94 -10.08
N ALA A 54 7.12 11.99 -9.63
CA ALA A 54 6.18 12.17 -8.52
C ALA A 54 6.87 12.39 -7.15
N LEU A 55 8.16 12.04 -7.02
CA LEU A 55 8.93 12.22 -5.79
C LEU A 55 9.89 13.41 -5.85
N ALA A 56 9.92 14.15 -6.96
CA ALA A 56 10.98 15.13 -7.25
C ALA A 56 11.02 16.32 -6.28
N ASP A 57 9.87 16.72 -5.74
CA ASP A 57 9.72 17.80 -4.77
C ASP A 57 9.60 17.29 -3.31
N GLY A 58 9.71 15.97 -3.11
CA GLY A 58 9.64 15.30 -1.82
C GLY A 58 8.24 15.19 -1.21
N VAL A 59 7.18 15.55 -1.94
CA VAL A 59 5.79 15.46 -1.47
C VAL A 59 4.92 14.80 -2.52
N VAL A 60 4.32 13.66 -2.21
CA VAL A 60 3.35 13.01 -3.12
C VAL A 60 1.96 13.58 -2.89
N THR A 61 1.38 14.16 -3.94
CA THR A 61 -0.01 14.61 -3.95
C THR A 61 -0.98 13.44 -4.17
N LEU A 62 -2.26 13.64 -3.84
CA LEU A 62 -3.30 12.65 -4.15
C LEU A 62 -3.38 12.37 -5.66
N ALA A 63 -3.23 13.39 -6.51
CA ALA A 63 -3.30 13.23 -7.96
C ALA A 63 -2.14 12.39 -8.52
N GLU A 64 -0.92 12.56 -8.00
CA GLU A 64 0.24 11.74 -8.40
C GLU A 64 0.08 10.30 -7.94
N MET A 65 -0.53 10.12 -6.77
CA MET A 65 -0.85 8.81 -6.24
C MET A 65 -1.91 8.11 -7.10
N GLU A 66 -3.03 8.77 -7.39
CA GLU A 66 -4.08 8.26 -8.30
C GLU A 66 -3.51 7.91 -9.69
N ALA A 67 -2.65 8.77 -10.24
CA ALA A 67 -2.00 8.51 -11.53
C ALA A 67 -1.07 7.28 -11.50
N ALA A 68 -0.35 7.07 -10.39
CA ALA A 68 0.52 5.92 -10.20
C ALA A 68 -0.28 4.60 -10.12
N TYR A 69 -1.39 4.58 -9.38
CA TYR A 69 -2.29 3.42 -9.31
C TYR A 69 -3.04 3.18 -10.63
N GLU A 70 -3.42 4.23 -11.36
CA GLU A 70 -4.03 4.03 -12.69
C GLU A 70 -3.05 3.43 -13.69
N ALA A 71 -1.77 3.81 -13.63
CA ALA A 71 -0.72 3.19 -14.44
C ALA A 71 -0.48 1.71 -14.06
N GLU A 72 -0.52 1.37 -12.77
CA GLU A 72 -0.48 -0.02 -12.31
C GLU A 72 -1.69 -0.83 -12.84
N ARG A 73 -2.90 -0.26 -12.78
CA ARG A 73 -4.12 -0.88 -13.34
C ARG A 73 -3.99 -1.15 -14.83
N ALA A 74 -3.47 -0.18 -15.60
CA ALA A 74 -3.24 -0.34 -17.02
C ALA A 74 -2.23 -1.47 -17.31
N CYS A 75 -1.13 -1.54 -16.56
CA CYS A 75 -0.16 -2.64 -16.66
C CYS A 75 -0.78 -4.02 -16.43
N LEU A 76 -1.65 -4.14 -15.41
CA LEU A 76 -2.38 -5.38 -15.14
C LEU A 76 -3.39 -5.73 -16.24
N GLN A 77 -4.07 -4.73 -16.82
CA GLN A 77 -4.95 -4.92 -17.97
C GLN A 77 -4.20 -5.43 -19.20
N ASP A 78 -3.04 -4.84 -19.50
CA ASP A 78 -2.17 -5.27 -20.60
C ASP A 78 -1.64 -6.70 -20.40
N ALA A 79 -1.47 -7.12 -19.14
CA ALA A 79 -1.12 -8.49 -18.77
C ALA A 79 -2.31 -9.48 -18.78
N GLY A 80 -3.53 -9.02 -19.10
CA GLY A 80 -4.72 -9.85 -19.25
C GLY A 80 -5.58 -9.98 -17.99
N TYR A 81 -5.28 -9.25 -16.92
CA TYR A 81 -6.11 -9.21 -15.70
C TYR A 81 -7.19 -8.14 -15.80
N SER A 82 -8.25 -8.26 -14.99
CA SER A 82 -9.38 -7.33 -14.96
C SER A 82 -9.45 -6.58 -13.62
N PRO A 83 -8.60 -5.56 -13.40
CA PRO A 83 -8.68 -4.73 -12.20
C PRO A 83 -9.99 -3.93 -12.18
N GLY A 84 -10.67 -3.95 -11.02
CA GLY A 84 -11.82 -3.13 -10.72
C GLY A 84 -11.50 -1.62 -10.72
N PRO A 85 -12.49 -0.75 -10.53
CA PRO A 85 -12.29 0.70 -10.58
C PRO A 85 -11.35 1.20 -9.48
N ALA A 86 -10.59 2.25 -9.76
CA ALA A 86 -9.82 2.97 -8.74
C ALA A 86 -10.75 3.52 -7.65
N GLY A 87 -10.29 3.49 -6.40
CA GLY A 87 -11.05 3.89 -5.21
C GLY A 87 -12.00 2.82 -4.67
N ALA A 88 -11.97 1.59 -5.19
CA ALA A 88 -12.82 0.50 -4.70
C ALA A 88 -12.46 0.00 -3.28
N ASP A 89 -11.19 0.15 -2.87
CA ASP A 89 -10.66 -0.34 -1.58
C ASP A 89 -10.71 0.67 -0.41
N GLY A 90 -11.46 1.76 -0.55
CA GLY A 90 -11.57 2.82 0.47
C GLY A 90 -11.28 4.20 -0.11
N PRO A 91 -11.05 5.23 0.72
CA PRO A 91 -10.94 6.61 0.25
C PRO A 91 -9.71 6.86 -0.65
N GLY A 92 -9.92 6.59 -1.94
CA GLY A 92 -9.34 7.28 -3.10
C GLY A 92 -8.12 6.68 -3.75
N THR A 93 -7.63 5.51 -3.34
CA THR A 93 -6.21 5.21 -3.57
C THR A 93 -5.83 3.78 -3.94
N GLY A 94 -6.78 2.86 -4.09
CA GLY A 94 -6.50 1.47 -4.42
C GLY A 94 -7.57 0.86 -5.34
N PHE A 95 -7.33 -0.35 -5.84
CA PHE A 95 -8.26 -1.09 -6.68
C PHE A 95 -8.18 -2.57 -6.34
N VAL A 96 -9.28 -3.28 -6.55
CA VAL A 96 -9.36 -4.73 -6.34
C VAL A 96 -9.11 -5.45 -7.66
N VAL A 97 -8.36 -6.55 -7.62
CA VAL A 97 -8.27 -7.49 -8.73
C VAL A 97 -8.91 -8.80 -8.29
N GLU A 98 -9.96 -9.23 -9.00
CA GLU A 98 -10.55 -10.55 -8.81
C GLU A 98 -9.87 -11.53 -9.78
N VAL A 99 -9.34 -12.61 -9.22
CA VAL A 99 -8.69 -13.69 -9.96
C VAL A 99 -9.41 -15.00 -9.68
N ASP A 100 -9.75 -15.73 -10.75
CA ASP A 100 -10.42 -17.03 -10.68
C ASP A 100 -9.53 -18.09 -11.30
N TYR A 101 -9.19 -19.12 -10.51
CA TYR A 101 -8.31 -20.21 -10.92
C TYR A 101 -9.05 -21.55 -11.05
N ARG A 102 -10.39 -21.57 -11.03
CA ARG A 102 -11.17 -22.82 -11.02
C ARG A 102 -10.94 -23.70 -12.25
N ASP A 103 -10.63 -23.08 -13.38
CA ASP A 103 -10.42 -23.76 -14.66
C ASP A 103 -8.92 -23.95 -14.99
N GLU A 104 -8.02 -23.55 -14.09
CA GLU A 104 -6.58 -23.70 -14.28
C GLU A 104 -6.11 -25.13 -14.00
N ALA A 105 -5.25 -25.65 -14.87
CA ALA A 105 -4.66 -26.98 -14.69
C ALA A 105 -3.71 -27.03 -13.48
N ASP A 106 -3.08 -25.91 -13.14
CA ASP A 106 -2.25 -25.71 -11.95
C ASP A 106 -2.59 -24.33 -11.32
N PRO A 107 -3.58 -24.28 -10.41
CA PRO A 107 -3.99 -23.04 -9.75
C PRO A 107 -2.88 -22.37 -8.94
N GLU A 108 -1.94 -23.15 -8.39
CA GLU A 108 -0.84 -22.58 -7.60
C GLU A 108 0.20 -21.92 -8.51
N ALA A 109 0.45 -22.48 -9.70
CA ALA A 109 1.29 -21.82 -10.70
C ALA A 109 0.65 -20.54 -11.23
N ALA A 110 -0.65 -20.56 -11.51
CA ALA A 110 -1.40 -19.38 -11.93
C ALA A 110 -1.35 -18.26 -10.87
N ASP A 111 -1.52 -18.62 -9.59
CA ASP A 111 -1.41 -17.65 -8.49
C ASP A 111 0.00 -17.07 -8.36
N ARG A 112 1.05 -17.89 -8.45
CA ARG A 112 2.44 -17.40 -8.44
C ARG A 112 2.71 -16.43 -9.59
N GLU A 113 2.16 -16.70 -10.76
CA GLU A 113 2.31 -15.82 -11.92
C GLU A 113 1.59 -14.50 -11.71
N PHE A 114 0.35 -14.52 -11.22
CA PHE A 114 -0.37 -13.30 -10.85
C PHE A 114 0.40 -12.47 -9.82
N GLN A 115 0.90 -13.10 -8.74
CA GLN A 115 1.69 -12.41 -7.72
C GLN A 115 3.01 -11.84 -8.25
N ARG A 116 3.59 -12.46 -9.28
CA ARG A 116 4.78 -11.97 -9.96
C ARG A 116 4.45 -10.73 -10.80
N VAL A 117 3.43 -10.82 -11.65
CA VAL A 117 2.99 -9.72 -12.53
C VAL A 117 2.52 -8.52 -11.71
N HIS A 118 1.70 -8.75 -10.68
CA HIS A 118 1.19 -7.69 -9.82
C HIS A 118 2.34 -6.93 -9.12
N ARG A 119 3.34 -7.66 -8.62
CA ARG A 119 4.53 -7.04 -8.03
C ARG A 119 5.33 -6.25 -9.06
N GLU A 120 5.53 -6.78 -10.26
CA GLU A 120 6.24 -6.09 -11.33
C GLU A 120 5.55 -4.78 -11.73
N CYS A 121 4.23 -4.82 -11.96
CA CYS A 121 3.44 -3.62 -12.22
C CYS A 121 3.50 -2.61 -11.07
N GLY A 122 3.37 -3.08 -9.82
CA GLY A 122 3.47 -2.24 -8.63
C GLY A 122 4.85 -1.58 -8.50
N GLU A 123 5.93 -2.36 -8.63
CA GLU A 123 7.31 -1.87 -8.59
C GLU A 123 7.58 -0.85 -9.72
N GLN A 124 6.98 -1.05 -10.89
CA GLN A 124 7.12 -0.15 -12.02
C GLN A 124 6.34 1.17 -11.85
N HIS A 125 5.17 1.14 -11.22
CA HIS A 125 4.23 2.25 -11.29
C HIS A 125 3.89 2.91 -9.95
N SER A 126 3.65 2.16 -8.89
CA SER A 126 2.96 2.67 -7.70
C SER A 126 3.70 2.46 -6.38
N ALA A 127 4.62 1.50 -6.28
CA ALA A 127 5.16 1.03 -5.00
C ALA A 127 5.80 2.14 -4.16
N LEU A 128 6.62 3.00 -4.75
CA LEU A 128 7.27 4.09 -4.01
C LEU A 128 6.30 5.22 -3.70
N VAL A 129 5.47 5.60 -4.68
CA VAL A 129 4.49 6.69 -4.56
C VAL A 129 3.42 6.36 -3.50
N GLY A 130 2.92 5.11 -3.49
CA GLY A 130 1.97 4.62 -2.49
C GLY A 130 2.55 4.60 -1.08
N ARG A 131 3.80 4.16 -0.90
CA ARG A 131 4.50 4.23 0.40
C ARG A 131 4.66 5.68 0.87
N ALA A 132 5.02 6.60 -0.02
CA ALA A 132 5.22 8.00 0.28
C ALA A 132 3.92 8.67 0.76
N TYR A 133 2.83 8.43 0.03
CA TYR A 133 1.52 8.99 0.34
C TYR A 133 0.96 8.44 1.67
N ALA A 134 1.13 7.14 1.92
CA ALA A 134 0.68 6.49 3.16
C ALA A 134 1.40 7.01 4.41
N TRP A 135 2.63 7.51 4.28
CA TRP A 135 3.37 8.13 5.39
C TRP A 135 3.05 9.62 5.58
N GLY A 136 2.39 10.26 4.62
CA GLY A 136 1.93 11.65 4.70
C GLY A 136 0.54 11.83 5.32
N ARG A 137 -0.23 10.75 5.50
CA ARG A 137 -1.54 10.73 6.19
C ARG A 137 -1.42 10.23 7.62
#